data_AF-A0A4U5LPV8-F1
#
_entry.id   AF-A0A4U5LPV8-F1
#
_cell.length_a   1.000
_cell.length_b   1.000
_cell.length_c   1.000
_cell.angle_alpha   90.00
_cell.angle_beta   90.00
_cell.angle_gamma   90.00
#
_symmetry.space_group_name_H-M   'P 1'
#
loop_
_entity.id
_entity.type
_entity.pdbx_description
1 polymer ?
#
loop_
_entity_poly.entity_id
_entity_poly.type
_entity_poly.pdbx_seq_one_letter_code
_entity_poly.pdbx_strand_id
1 'polypeptide(L)'
;MGDDTSSPCPPDLAVENERMRISKLQEEMNQIQKEIEQARNQITTYSKRKDQAQKLIDNHAHHDLTSDVDEIEEDDSTLIDRIYTETKKKAAAAGSFLMKGNGRPLYLEPDDLESVHDILKKHKTFRIDLVKKIRKERAETDTALQNINAQYEVKRSDWLKKVDEWEKSQKKTNRDVKHREIFEKTFPDLKKKREEEERSGRTADRNSELLQPSDEDIKARTAAAIPPLLRPDAPEARLYFHNNNGISREPKEEHKARQEEFLNSWTEEEKQIFVDRLVHYGKNFAAVSLFLPNRASLGLRLTWA
;
A
#
# COMPACT_ATOMS: atom_id res chain seq x y z
N MET A 1 16.16 76.27 -71.55
CA MET A 1 16.30 77.08 -70.33
C MET A 1 15.11 76.73 -69.48
N GLY A 2 15.17 76.02 -68.37
CA GLY A 2 16.23 75.47 -67.54
C GLY A 2 15.46 74.97 -66.30
N ASP A 3 15.64 73.71 -65.94
CA ASP A 3 15.04 73.07 -64.77
C ASP A 3 15.35 73.83 -63.48
N ASP A 4 14.43 73.78 -62.51
CA ASP A 4 14.79 73.70 -61.08
C ASP A 4 13.60 73.14 -60.29
N THR A 5 13.51 71.82 -60.24
CA THR A 5 12.77 71.08 -59.22
C THR A 5 13.72 70.78 -58.06
N SER A 6 13.69 71.57 -57.00
CA SER A 6 14.38 71.24 -55.74
C SER A 6 13.56 70.23 -54.94
N SER A 7 13.95 68.96 -55.03
CA SER A 7 13.47 67.87 -54.19
C SER A 7 14.10 67.96 -52.78
N PRO A 8 13.35 67.80 -51.68
CA PRO A 8 13.93 67.68 -50.34
C PRO A 8 14.65 66.33 -50.19
N CYS A 9 15.89 66.36 -49.69
CA CYS A 9 16.74 65.18 -49.42
C CYS A 9 16.21 64.38 -48.20
N PRO A 10 16.30 63.03 -48.18
CA PRO A 10 15.84 62.21 -47.05
C PRO A 10 16.83 62.21 -45.86
N PRO A 11 16.37 62.03 -44.61
CA PRO A 11 17.23 62.05 -43.43
C PRO A 11 18.12 60.80 -43.32
N ASP A 12 19.36 61.03 -42.91
CA ASP A 12 20.50 60.10 -42.88
C ASP A 12 20.39 59.08 -41.71
N LEU A 13 20.11 57.82 -42.04
CA LEU A 13 19.91 56.69 -41.12
C LEU A 13 21.11 56.42 -40.18
N ALA A 14 22.32 56.87 -40.54
CA ALA A 14 23.51 56.72 -39.72
C ALA A 14 23.46 57.58 -38.44
N VAL A 15 22.86 58.78 -38.53
CA VAL A 15 22.75 59.72 -37.41
C VAL A 15 21.73 59.23 -36.39
N GLU A 16 20.63 58.61 -36.84
CA GLU A 16 19.60 58.05 -35.97
C GLU A 16 20.12 56.87 -35.15
N ASN A 17 20.96 56.02 -35.77
CA ASN A 17 21.56 54.87 -35.10
C ASN A 17 22.59 55.30 -34.03
N GLU A 18 23.36 56.36 -34.29
CA GLU A 18 24.28 56.92 -33.30
C GLU A 18 23.53 57.61 -32.15
N ARG A 19 22.39 58.27 -32.42
CA ARG A 19 21.50 58.83 -31.38
C ARG A 19 20.94 57.74 -30.46
N MET A 20 20.49 56.62 -31.03
CA MET A 20 20.04 55.45 -30.27
C MET A 20 21.15 54.87 -29.38
N ARG A 21 22.39 54.82 -29.89
CA ARG A 21 23.55 54.34 -29.11
C ARG A 21 23.88 55.28 -27.94
N ILE A 22 23.87 56.59 -28.17
CA ILE A 22 24.08 57.61 -27.13
C ILE A 22 22.98 57.52 -26.08
N SER A 23 21.70 57.38 -26.48
CA SER A 23 20.58 57.22 -25.55
C SER A 23 20.74 55.98 -24.67
N LYS A 24 21.20 54.86 -25.25
CA LYS A 24 21.43 53.61 -24.49
C LYS A 24 22.56 53.77 -23.48
N LEU A 25 23.66 54.42 -23.87
CA LEU A 25 24.77 54.74 -22.94
C LEU A 25 24.34 55.70 -21.83
N GLN A 26 23.46 56.66 -22.13
CA GLN A 26 22.89 57.55 -21.11
C GLN A 26 22.01 56.80 -20.11
N GLU A 27 21.22 55.83 -20.58
CA GLU A 27 20.41 54.97 -19.72
C GLU A 27 21.28 54.07 -18.81
N GLU A 28 22.32 53.47 -19.36
CA GLU A 28 23.31 52.70 -18.59
C GLU A 28 24.05 53.57 -17.56
N MET A 29 24.42 54.80 -17.93
CA MET A 29 25.03 55.76 -17.00
C MET A 29 24.09 56.12 -15.84
N ASN A 30 22.81 56.37 -16.13
CA ASN A 30 21.80 56.66 -15.11
C ASN A 30 21.58 55.47 -14.17
N GLN A 31 21.60 54.25 -14.71
CA GLN A 31 21.49 53.03 -13.92
C GLN A 31 22.69 52.85 -12.97
N ILE A 32 23.92 53.06 -13.47
CA ILE A 32 25.13 53.01 -12.64
C ILE A 32 25.10 54.09 -11.55
N GLN A 33 24.62 55.30 -11.86
CA GLN A 33 24.48 56.37 -10.86
C GLN A 33 23.51 55.98 -9.73
N LYS A 34 22.40 55.33 -10.07
CA LYS A 34 21.43 54.83 -9.09
C LYS A 34 22.02 53.73 -8.21
N GLU A 35 22.81 52.82 -8.79
CA GLU A 35 23.52 51.78 -8.04
C GLU A 35 24.57 52.35 -7.09
N ILE A 36 25.31 53.38 -7.51
CA ILE A 36 26.25 54.10 -6.65
C ILE A 36 25.52 54.74 -5.46
N GLU A 37 24.35 55.34 -5.69
CA GLU A 37 23.57 55.96 -4.61
C GLU A 37 23.01 54.91 -3.64
N GLN A 38 22.55 53.77 -4.14
CA GLN A 38 22.15 52.63 -3.29
C GLN A 38 23.31 52.09 -2.45
N ALA A 39 24.50 51.92 -3.05
CA ALA A 39 25.70 51.49 -2.34
C ALA A 39 26.12 52.50 -1.25
N ARG A 40 26.07 53.80 -1.55
CA ARG A 40 26.31 54.87 -0.56
C ARG A 40 25.32 54.77 0.60
N ASN A 41 24.03 54.59 0.34
CA ASN A 41 23.02 54.43 1.39
C ASN A 41 23.26 53.19 2.26
N GLN A 42 23.69 52.07 1.67
CA GLN A 42 24.08 50.88 2.42
C GLN A 42 25.29 51.16 3.32
N ILE A 43 26.33 51.80 2.79
CA ILE A 43 27.53 52.17 3.57
C ILE A 43 27.15 53.05 4.77
N THR A 44 26.30 54.06 4.57
CA THR A 44 25.86 54.92 5.69
C THR A 44 25.10 54.15 6.76
N THR A 45 24.26 53.18 6.36
CA THR A 45 23.51 52.31 7.29
C THR A 45 24.46 51.42 8.09
N TYR A 46 25.42 50.78 7.42
CA TYR A 46 26.41 49.93 8.08
C TYR A 46 27.33 50.73 9.01
N SER A 47 27.73 51.95 8.61
CA SER A 47 28.52 52.85 9.47
C SER A 47 27.76 53.22 10.75
N LYS A 48 26.48 53.62 10.64
CA LYS A 48 25.65 53.93 11.82
C LYS A 48 25.51 52.74 12.76
N ARG A 49 25.33 51.52 12.22
CA ARG A 49 25.21 50.29 13.01
C ARG A 49 26.54 49.94 13.71
N LYS A 50 27.67 50.15 13.04
CA LYS A 50 29.01 50.01 13.62
C LYS A 50 29.20 50.99 14.78
N ASP A 51 28.86 52.27 14.60
CA ASP A 51 28.99 53.28 15.66
C ASP A 51 28.07 52.98 16.85
N GLN A 52 26.86 52.47 16.60
CA GLN A 52 25.95 52.05 17.66
C GLN A 52 26.51 50.85 18.45
N ALA A 53 27.09 49.87 17.77
CA ALA A 53 27.76 48.74 18.43
C ALA A 53 28.98 49.20 19.22
N GLN A 54 29.79 50.11 18.69
CA GLN A 54 30.94 50.69 19.39
C GLN A 54 30.51 51.44 20.65
N LYS A 55 29.45 52.26 20.59
CA LYS A 55 28.88 52.92 21.78
C LYS A 55 28.39 51.93 22.84
N LEU A 56 27.85 50.77 22.45
CA LEU A 56 27.46 49.72 23.39
C LEU A 56 28.68 49.06 24.05
N ILE A 57 29.77 48.87 23.29
CA ILE A 57 31.05 48.37 23.81
C ILE A 57 31.67 49.38 24.77
N ASP A 58 31.74 50.66 24.39
CA ASP A 58 32.29 51.72 25.23
C ASP A 58 31.45 51.91 26.51
N ASN A 59 30.12 51.82 26.41
CA ASN A 59 29.24 51.82 27.59
C ASN A 59 29.47 50.61 28.52
N HIS A 60 29.77 49.42 27.97
CA HIS A 60 30.15 48.25 28.79
C HIS A 60 31.57 48.39 29.38
N ALA A 61 32.51 49.00 28.65
CA ALA A 61 33.87 49.23 29.12
C ALA A 61 33.94 50.24 30.28
N HIS A 62 32.96 51.14 30.40
CA HIS A 62 32.84 52.08 31.51
C HIS A 62 32.05 51.57 32.72
N HIS A 63 31.44 50.37 32.66
CA HIS A 63 30.68 49.80 33.78
C HIS A 63 31.52 48.91 34.74
N ASP A 64 32.83 48.73 34.49
CA ASP A 64 33.68 47.86 35.32
C ASP A 64 34.51 48.58 36.41
N LEU A 65 34.22 49.85 36.71
CA LEU A 65 34.89 50.58 37.79
C LEU A 65 33.93 51.50 38.55
N THR A 66 32.89 50.93 39.16
CA THR A 66 32.32 51.40 40.45
C THR A 66 31.15 50.51 40.85
N SER A 67 31.36 49.64 41.84
CA SER A 67 30.43 49.40 42.94
C SER A 67 31.01 48.29 43.82
N ASP A 68 31.60 48.72 44.94
CA ASP A 68 31.40 48.17 46.28
C ASP A 68 30.93 46.70 46.35
N VAL A 69 31.76 45.82 46.90
CA VAL A 69 31.69 45.40 48.31
C VAL A 69 32.52 44.10 48.52
N ASP A 70 33.23 44.06 49.65
CA ASP A 70 33.83 42.92 50.36
C ASP A 70 35.32 42.61 50.21
N GLU A 71 35.96 42.54 51.38
CA GLU A 71 37.31 42.09 51.67
C GLU A 71 37.65 40.81 50.91
N ILE A 72 38.62 40.91 50.00
CA ILE A 72 39.25 39.75 49.38
C ILE A 72 40.43 39.38 50.29
N GLU A 73 40.27 38.27 51.02
CA GLU A 73 41.42 37.51 51.51
C GLU A 73 42.34 37.23 50.31
N GLU A 74 43.61 37.65 50.40
CA GLU A 74 44.62 37.39 49.39
C GLU A 74 44.84 35.87 49.25
N ASP A 75 44.11 35.27 48.32
CA ASP A 75 44.27 33.87 47.95
C ASP A 75 45.39 33.79 46.90
N ASP A 76 46.60 33.45 47.34
CA ASP A 76 47.82 33.18 46.56
C ASP A 76 47.69 31.96 45.60
N SER A 77 46.47 31.52 45.35
CA SER A 77 46.15 30.39 44.47
C SER A 77 46.58 30.66 43.03
N THR A 78 47.50 29.82 42.56
CA THR A 78 48.02 29.78 41.18
C THR A 78 46.88 29.82 40.16
N LEU A 79 47.12 30.37 38.96
CA LEU A 79 46.12 30.45 37.87
C LEU A 79 45.39 29.11 37.62
N ILE A 80 46.09 27.99 37.80
CA ILE A 80 45.55 26.64 37.69
C ILE A 80 44.48 26.37 38.75
N ASP A 81 44.70 26.73 40.02
CA ASP A 81 43.72 26.57 41.09
C ASP A 81 42.50 27.46 40.88
N ARG A 82 42.69 28.66 40.31
CA ARG A 82 41.58 29.53 39.90
C ARG A 82 40.75 28.90 38.78
N ILE A 83 41.40 28.27 37.80
CA ILE A 83 40.70 27.52 36.73
C ILE A 83 39.98 26.31 37.31
N TYR A 84 40.59 25.54 38.21
CA TYR A 84 39.96 24.38 38.83
C TYR A 84 38.74 24.75 39.69
N THR A 85 38.84 25.82 40.47
CA THR A 85 37.71 26.33 41.28
C THR A 85 36.60 26.90 40.40
N GLU A 86 36.94 27.64 39.34
CA GLU A 86 35.96 28.16 38.38
C GLU A 86 35.27 27.02 37.60
N THR A 87 36.02 26.00 37.19
CA THR A 87 35.48 24.81 36.50
C THR A 87 34.59 24.01 37.44
N LYS A 88 34.98 23.86 38.71
CA LYS A 88 34.15 23.22 39.75
C LYS A 88 32.86 24.00 40.02
N LYS A 89 32.92 25.33 40.04
CA LYS A 89 31.76 26.21 40.22
C LYS A 89 30.83 26.17 39.01
N LYS A 90 31.37 26.20 37.77
CA LYS A 90 30.59 26.04 36.53
C LYS A 90 29.97 24.64 36.42
N ALA A 91 30.69 23.59 36.79
CA ALA A 91 30.15 22.23 36.84
C ALA A 91 29.06 22.08 37.90
N ALA A 92 29.19 22.72 39.06
CA ALA A 92 28.14 22.75 40.08
C ALA A 92 26.91 23.55 39.63
N ALA A 93 27.08 24.65 38.90
CA ALA A 93 25.98 25.43 38.33
C ALA A 93 25.26 24.68 37.19
N ALA A 94 26.01 24.03 36.30
CA ALA A 94 25.46 23.17 35.25
C ALA A 94 24.77 21.93 35.83
N GLY A 95 25.36 21.33 36.87
CA GLY A 95 24.74 20.26 37.65
C GLY A 95 23.49 20.72 38.39
N SER A 96 23.46 21.94 38.92
CA SER A 96 22.29 22.53 39.59
C SER A 96 21.14 22.77 38.61
N PHE A 97 21.42 23.20 37.37
CA PHE A 97 20.43 23.31 36.30
C PHE A 97 19.84 21.95 35.92
N LEU A 98 20.67 20.90 35.88
CA LEU A 98 20.24 19.53 35.57
C LEU A 98 19.49 18.83 36.72
N MET A 99 19.68 19.27 37.96
CA MET A 99 19.20 18.59 39.17
C MET A 99 17.97 19.26 39.81
N LYS A 100 17.41 20.32 39.20
CA LYS A 100 16.21 21.01 39.71
C LYS A 100 14.89 20.23 39.44
N GLY A 101 14.98 19.00 38.97
CA GLY A 101 13.93 17.98 38.98
C GLY A 101 14.50 16.65 39.46
N ASN A 102 14.28 16.31 40.73
CA ASN A 102 14.39 14.98 41.35
C ASN A 102 15.53 14.04 40.88
N GLY A 103 16.74 14.57 40.65
CA GLY A 103 17.96 13.76 40.48
C GLY A 103 17.95 12.73 39.35
N ARG A 104 17.02 12.84 38.39
CA ARG A 104 16.98 11.99 37.19
C ARG A 104 17.22 12.87 35.96
N PRO A 105 18.03 12.43 34.99
CA PRO A 105 18.17 13.16 33.74
C PRO A 105 16.77 13.35 33.13
N LEU A 106 16.43 14.59 32.77
CA LEU A 106 15.19 14.91 32.08
C LEU A 106 15.31 14.42 30.62
N TYR A 107 15.18 13.10 30.43
CA TYR A 107 14.86 12.58 29.11
C TYR A 107 13.43 12.97 28.83
N LEU A 108 13.22 13.80 27.81
CA LEU A 108 11.89 13.96 27.23
C LEU A 108 11.54 12.62 26.63
N GLU A 109 10.76 11.81 27.35
CA GLU A 109 10.21 10.59 26.79
C GLU A 109 9.22 10.99 25.68
N PRO A 110 9.04 10.18 24.63
CA PRO A 110 8.03 10.47 23.60
C PRO A 110 6.64 10.76 24.19
N ASP A 111 6.35 10.23 25.38
CA ASP A 111 5.11 10.42 26.13
C ASP A 111 4.99 11.82 26.77
N ASP A 112 6.09 12.55 26.96
CA ASP A 112 6.13 13.92 27.50
C ASP A 112 5.84 14.98 26.43
N LEU A 113 5.70 14.59 25.16
CA LEU A 113 5.28 15.51 24.10
C LEU A 113 3.80 15.89 24.28
N GLU A 114 3.52 17.19 24.24
CA GLU A 114 2.16 17.75 24.32
C GLU A 114 1.23 17.18 23.23
N SER A 115 1.77 16.89 22.04
CA SER A 115 1.04 16.24 20.95
C SER A 115 0.58 14.82 21.30
N VAL A 116 1.37 14.07 22.08
CA VAL A 116 1.00 12.71 22.54
C VAL A 116 -0.09 12.79 23.60
N HIS A 117 0.00 13.74 24.53
CA HIS A 117 -1.08 13.99 25.50
C HIS A 117 -2.42 14.34 24.83
N ASP A 118 -2.39 15.16 23.77
CA ASP A 118 -3.57 15.50 22.98
C ASP A 118 -4.16 14.27 22.27
N ILE A 119 -3.32 13.42 21.68
CA ILE A 119 -3.74 12.16 21.07
C ILE A 119 -4.37 11.24 22.11
N LEU A 120 -3.76 11.09 23.29
CA LEU A 120 -4.30 10.26 24.38
C LEU A 120 -5.64 10.79 24.88
N LYS A 121 -5.81 12.11 25.00
CA LYS A 121 -7.07 12.74 25.41
C LYS A 121 -8.17 12.52 24.37
N LYS A 122 -7.84 12.67 23.08
CA LYS A 122 -8.75 12.34 21.96
C LYS A 122 -9.09 10.84 21.96
N HIS A 123 -8.11 9.97 22.15
CA HIS A 123 -8.32 8.52 22.20
C HIS A 123 -9.19 8.10 23.39
N LYS A 124 -9.10 8.74 24.56
CA LYS A 124 -9.96 8.43 25.72
C LYS A 124 -11.45 8.54 25.41
N THR A 125 -11.84 9.51 24.59
CA THR A 125 -13.25 9.69 24.17
C THR A 125 -13.56 8.82 22.95
N PHE A 126 -12.70 8.86 21.91
CA PHE A 126 -12.89 8.12 20.67
C PHE A 126 -12.91 6.59 20.85
N ARG A 127 -12.14 6.03 21.79
CA ARG A 127 -12.06 4.58 22.02
C ARG A 127 -13.43 3.96 22.32
N ILE A 128 -14.33 4.70 22.96
CA ILE A 128 -15.65 4.19 23.35
C ILE A 128 -16.48 3.94 22.08
N ASP A 129 -16.50 4.90 21.17
CA ASP A 129 -17.20 4.79 19.89
C ASP A 129 -16.53 3.79 18.96
N LEU A 130 -15.18 3.75 18.94
CA LEU A 130 -14.43 2.76 18.19
C LEU A 130 -14.76 1.33 18.64
N VAL A 131 -14.70 1.07 19.95
CA VAL A 131 -15.06 -0.25 20.51
C VAL A 131 -16.52 -0.58 20.22
N LYS A 132 -17.44 0.39 20.33
CA LYS A 132 -18.85 0.20 19.99
C LYS A 132 -19.04 -0.17 18.52
N LYS A 133 -18.35 0.51 17.60
CA LYS A 133 -18.37 0.22 16.17
C LYS A 133 -17.82 -1.16 15.87
N ILE A 134 -16.66 -1.51 16.42
CA ILE A 134 -16.05 -2.84 16.23
C ILE A 134 -16.96 -3.95 16.77
N ARG A 135 -17.57 -3.75 17.94
CA ARG A 135 -18.52 -4.71 18.51
C ARG A 135 -19.77 -4.88 17.64
N LYS A 136 -20.31 -3.77 17.13
CA LYS A 136 -21.47 -3.77 16.23
C LYS A 136 -21.15 -4.55 14.95
N GLU A 137 -20.03 -4.23 14.30
CA GLU A 137 -19.58 -4.90 13.09
C GLU A 137 -19.34 -6.40 13.31
N ARG A 138 -18.68 -6.77 14.42
CA ARG A 138 -18.51 -8.19 14.79
C ARG A 138 -19.84 -8.90 15.02
N ALA A 139 -20.78 -8.28 15.73
CA ALA A 139 -22.10 -8.86 15.96
C ALA A 139 -22.90 -9.03 14.65
N GLU A 140 -22.81 -8.08 13.73
CA GLU A 140 -23.40 -8.18 12.40
C GLU A 140 -22.77 -9.33 11.59
N THR A 141 -21.45 -9.50 11.65
CA THR A 141 -20.79 -10.65 11.00
C THR A 141 -21.16 -11.99 11.64
N ASP A 142 -21.24 -12.06 12.96
CA ASP A 142 -21.58 -13.28 13.70
C ASP A 142 -23.03 -13.69 13.43
N THR A 143 -23.97 -12.74 13.39
CA THR A 143 -25.38 -13.01 13.05
C THR A 143 -25.54 -13.44 11.60
N ALA A 144 -24.81 -12.82 10.65
CA ALA A 144 -24.80 -13.27 9.26
C ALA A 144 -24.27 -14.71 9.12
N LEU A 145 -23.20 -15.04 9.84
CA LEU A 145 -22.64 -16.38 9.90
C LEU A 145 -23.61 -17.40 10.50
N GLN A 146 -24.28 -17.05 11.60
CA GLN A 146 -25.30 -17.90 12.20
C GLN A 146 -26.45 -18.18 11.24
N ASN A 147 -26.89 -17.18 10.47
CA ASN A 147 -27.93 -17.37 9.45
C ASN A 147 -27.47 -18.32 8.32
N ILE A 148 -26.24 -18.15 7.82
CA ILE A 148 -25.66 -19.06 6.81
C ILE A 148 -25.57 -20.48 7.36
N ASN A 149 -25.11 -20.64 8.60
CA ASN A 149 -24.99 -21.94 9.25
C ASN A 149 -26.37 -22.60 9.42
N ALA A 150 -27.37 -21.85 9.88
CA ALA A 150 -28.74 -22.36 9.99
C ALA A 150 -29.29 -22.84 8.63
N GLN A 151 -29.08 -22.08 7.56
CA GLN A 151 -29.48 -22.48 6.21
C GLN A 151 -28.73 -23.72 5.72
N TYR A 152 -27.43 -23.82 6.02
CA TYR A 152 -26.61 -24.97 5.71
C TYR A 152 -27.13 -26.22 6.42
N GLU A 153 -27.42 -26.14 7.72
CA GLU A 153 -27.94 -27.28 8.49
C GLU A 153 -29.30 -27.77 7.97
N VAL A 154 -30.19 -26.86 7.56
CA VAL A 154 -31.46 -27.24 6.92
C VAL A 154 -31.20 -28.00 5.61
N LYS A 155 -30.38 -27.44 4.71
CA LYS A 155 -30.05 -28.08 3.43
C LYS A 155 -29.33 -29.42 3.62
N ARG A 156 -28.43 -29.51 4.61
CA ARG A 156 -27.71 -30.71 4.99
C ARG A 156 -28.66 -31.78 5.52
N SER A 157 -29.60 -31.42 6.38
CA SER A 157 -30.63 -32.34 6.89
C SER A 157 -31.48 -32.90 5.75
N ASP A 158 -31.93 -32.04 4.82
CA ASP A 158 -32.72 -32.48 3.66
C ASP A 158 -31.91 -33.37 2.72
N TRP A 159 -30.62 -33.08 2.53
CA TRP A 159 -29.73 -33.94 1.75
C TRP A 159 -29.53 -35.30 2.42
N LEU A 160 -29.28 -35.34 3.75
CA LEU A 160 -29.13 -36.58 4.50
C LEU A 160 -30.38 -37.46 4.41
N LYS A 161 -31.58 -36.87 4.51
CA LYS A 161 -32.84 -37.60 4.32
C LYS A 161 -32.93 -38.22 2.93
N LYS A 162 -32.61 -37.46 1.88
CA LYS A 162 -32.62 -37.97 0.49
C LYS A 162 -31.59 -39.09 0.27
N VAL A 163 -30.42 -38.99 0.92
CA VAL A 163 -29.41 -40.05 0.87
C VAL A 163 -29.92 -41.30 1.57
N ASP A 164 -30.48 -41.18 2.78
CA ASP A 164 -31.04 -42.31 3.53
C ASP A 164 -32.21 -42.99 2.77
N GLU A 165 -33.10 -42.20 2.18
CA GLU A 165 -34.18 -42.68 1.31
C GLU A 165 -33.63 -43.42 0.08
N TRP A 166 -32.56 -42.90 -0.53
CA TRP A 166 -31.91 -43.55 -1.67
C TRP A 166 -31.19 -44.85 -1.27
N GLU A 167 -30.50 -44.87 -0.13
CA GLU A 167 -29.82 -46.06 0.39
C GLU A 167 -30.81 -47.18 0.72
N LYS A 168 -31.98 -46.83 1.25
CA LYS A 168 -33.09 -47.76 1.52
C LYS A 168 -33.92 -48.11 0.27
N SER A 169 -33.72 -47.41 -0.84
CA SER A 169 -34.48 -47.64 -2.07
C SER A 169 -34.24 -49.05 -2.61
N GLN A 170 -35.31 -49.73 -3.03
CA GLN A 170 -35.26 -51.07 -3.62
C GLN A 170 -34.25 -51.16 -4.78
N LYS A 171 -34.09 -50.07 -5.55
CA LYS A 171 -33.14 -50.02 -6.66
C LYS A 171 -31.70 -50.11 -6.16
N LYS A 172 -31.34 -49.38 -5.11
CA LYS A 172 -30.00 -49.37 -4.53
C LYS A 172 -29.73 -50.68 -3.81
N THR A 173 -30.66 -51.16 -2.98
CA THR A 173 -30.52 -52.43 -2.26
C THR A 173 -30.34 -53.60 -3.22
N ASN A 174 -31.17 -53.71 -4.26
CA ASN A 174 -31.03 -54.76 -5.28
C ASN A 174 -29.68 -54.66 -6.03
N ARG A 175 -29.20 -53.43 -6.32
CA ARG A 175 -27.91 -53.23 -6.97
C ARG A 175 -26.76 -53.68 -6.06
N ASP A 176 -26.82 -53.34 -4.78
CA ASP A 176 -25.81 -53.71 -3.80
C ASP A 176 -25.78 -55.21 -3.55
N VAL A 177 -26.94 -55.86 -3.49
CA VAL A 177 -27.05 -57.34 -3.41
C VAL A 177 -26.38 -57.99 -4.61
N LYS A 178 -26.68 -57.54 -5.84
CA LYS A 178 -26.03 -58.06 -7.06
C LYS A 178 -24.52 -57.84 -7.06
N HIS A 179 -24.07 -56.63 -6.71
CA HIS A 179 -22.64 -56.34 -6.61
C HIS A 179 -21.95 -57.22 -5.56
N ARG A 180 -22.62 -57.44 -4.43
CA ARG A 180 -22.14 -58.33 -3.36
C ARG A 180 -22.04 -59.78 -3.85
N GLU A 181 -23.07 -60.31 -4.49
CA GLU A 181 -23.06 -61.67 -5.04
C GLU A 181 -21.92 -61.88 -6.05
N ILE A 182 -21.66 -60.89 -6.92
CA ILE A 182 -20.54 -60.92 -7.86
C ILE A 182 -19.21 -60.94 -7.11
N PHE A 183 -19.05 -60.05 -6.13
CA PHE A 183 -17.82 -59.94 -5.33
C PHE A 183 -17.52 -61.23 -4.57
N GLU A 184 -18.54 -61.81 -3.93
CA GLU A 184 -18.43 -63.07 -3.19
C GLU A 184 -18.15 -64.27 -4.09
N LYS A 185 -18.65 -64.25 -5.34
CA LYS A 185 -18.32 -65.27 -6.33
C LYS A 185 -16.85 -65.18 -6.78
N THR A 186 -16.31 -63.97 -6.88
CA THR A 186 -14.89 -63.76 -7.23
C THR A 186 -13.94 -63.99 -6.04
N PHE A 187 -14.42 -63.78 -4.80
CA PHE A 187 -13.64 -63.91 -3.57
C PHE A 187 -14.35 -64.83 -2.56
N PRO A 188 -14.26 -66.16 -2.75
CA PRO A 188 -14.94 -67.14 -1.89
C PRO A 188 -14.54 -67.05 -0.41
N ASP A 189 -13.29 -66.67 -0.15
CA ASP A 189 -12.75 -66.51 1.21
C ASP A 189 -13.44 -65.38 1.98
N LEU A 190 -13.86 -64.30 1.30
CA LEU A 190 -14.63 -63.22 1.91
C LEU A 190 -16.05 -63.67 2.27
N LYS A 191 -16.67 -64.48 1.40
CA LYS A 191 -17.99 -65.07 1.68
C LYS A 191 -17.93 -65.96 2.92
N LYS A 192 -16.91 -66.82 3.01
CA LYS A 192 -16.68 -67.71 4.15
C LYS A 192 -16.49 -66.92 5.45
N LYS A 193 -15.66 -65.86 5.44
CA LYS A 193 -15.41 -65.00 6.61
C LYS A 193 -16.71 -64.37 7.14
N ARG A 194 -17.57 -63.84 6.26
CA ARG A 194 -18.88 -63.28 6.66
C ARG A 194 -19.83 -64.34 7.20
N GLU A 195 -19.96 -65.50 6.53
CA GLU A 195 -20.85 -66.56 7.00
C GLU A 195 -20.41 -67.10 8.38
N GLU A 196 -19.10 -67.13 8.63
CA GLU A 196 -18.51 -67.49 9.92
C GLU A 196 -18.77 -66.41 10.99
N GLU A 197 -18.69 -65.12 10.63
CA GLU A 197 -18.99 -63.98 11.49
C GLU A 197 -20.49 -63.87 11.85
N GLU A 198 -21.39 -64.06 10.86
CA GLU A 198 -22.84 -64.16 11.07
C GLU A 198 -23.22 -65.41 11.89
N ARG A 199 -22.45 -66.48 11.78
CA ARG A 199 -22.66 -67.70 12.59
C ARG A 199 -22.15 -67.51 14.02
N SER A 200 -21.01 -66.85 14.22
CA SER A 200 -20.52 -66.48 15.55
C SER A 200 -21.44 -65.49 16.27
N GLY A 201 -22.02 -64.54 15.52
CA GLY A 201 -22.96 -63.55 16.07
C GLY A 201 -24.24 -64.19 16.63
N ARG A 202 -24.72 -65.30 16.04
CA ARG A 202 -25.90 -66.04 16.53
C ARG A 202 -25.63 -66.86 17.81
N THR A 203 -24.38 -67.21 18.10
CA THR A 203 -24.02 -67.95 19.33
C THR A 203 -23.72 -67.01 20.51
N ALA A 204 -23.44 -65.73 20.24
CA ALA A 204 -23.17 -64.69 21.24
C ALA A 204 -24.43 -63.91 21.70
N ASP A 205 -25.63 -64.37 21.35
CA ASP A 205 -26.92 -63.68 21.60
C ASP A 205 -27.42 -63.81 23.06
N ARG A 206 -26.52 -63.66 24.03
CA ARG A 206 -26.86 -63.55 25.46
C ARG A 206 -26.47 -62.22 26.11
N ASN A 207 -25.86 -61.29 25.38
CA ASN A 207 -25.55 -59.96 25.92
C ASN A 207 -25.98 -58.86 24.93
N SER A 208 -27.19 -58.35 25.15
CA SER A 208 -27.80 -57.26 24.41
C SER A 208 -27.21 -55.90 24.81
N GLU A 209 -25.99 -55.60 24.39
CA GLU A 209 -25.47 -54.24 24.52
C GLU A 209 -24.69 -53.85 23.26
N LEU A 210 -25.40 -53.08 22.42
CA LEU A 210 -24.94 -52.35 21.24
C LEU A 210 -23.95 -53.09 20.31
N LEU A 211 -24.43 -53.40 19.10
CA LEU A 211 -23.58 -53.54 17.91
C LEU A 211 -22.73 -52.27 17.76
N GLN A 212 -21.56 -52.24 18.41
CA GLN A 212 -20.60 -51.17 18.25
C GLN A 212 -20.16 -51.21 16.79
N PRO A 213 -20.24 -50.08 16.05
CA PRO A 213 -19.77 -50.04 14.68
C PRO A 213 -18.31 -50.48 14.65
N SER A 214 -17.95 -51.35 13.71
CA SER A 214 -16.57 -51.85 13.64
C SER A 214 -15.60 -50.68 13.48
N ASP A 215 -14.36 -50.83 13.94
CA ASP A 215 -13.33 -49.80 13.76
C ASP A 215 -13.14 -49.42 12.27
N GLU A 216 -13.45 -50.35 11.35
CA GLU A 216 -13.46 -50.10 9.92
C GLU A 216 -14.63 -49.20 9.48
N ASP A 217 -15.83 -49.38 10.05
CA ASP A 217 -16.99 -48.52 9.81
C ASP A 217 -16.75 -47.10 10.32
N ILE A 218 -16.10 -46.97 11.50
CA ILE A 218 -15.74 -45.67 12.07
C ILE A 218 -14.71 -44.97 11.18
N LYS A 219 -13.68 -45.70 10.72
CA LYS A 219 -12.66 -45.19 9.79
C LYS A 219 -13.26 -44.78 8.44
N ALA A 220 -14.16 -45.58 7.88
CA ALA A 220 -14.84 -45.26 6.63
C ALA A 220 -15.70 -43.99 6.76
N ARG A 221 -16.37 -43.81 7.91
CA ARG A 221 -17.18 -42.62 8.20
C ARG A 221 -16.35 -41.36 8.48
N THR A 222 -15.13 -41.50 8.99
CA THR A 222 -14.22 -40.36 9.28
C THR A 222 -13.24 -40.04 8.15
N ALA A 223 -13.15 -40.88 7.12
CA ALA A 223 -12.23 -40.67 5.98
C ALA A 223 -12.48 -39.37 5.21
N ALA A 224 -13.69 -38.80 5.27
CA ALA A 224 -14.02 -37.52 4.67
C ALA A 224 -14.54 -36.55 5.74
N ALA A 225 -13.62 -35.85 6.41
CA ALA A 225 -13.98 -34.77 7.31
C ALA A 225 -14.62 -33.62 6.53
N ILE A 226 -15.86 -33.27 6.87
CA ILE A 226 -16.54 -32.09 6.31
C ILE A 226 -15.83 -30.85 6.89
N PRO A 227 -15.21 -29.99 6.05
CA PRO A 227 -14.54 -28.80 6.55
C PRO A 227 -15.52 -27.88 7.29
N PRO A 228 -15.06 -27.18 8.34
CA PRO A 228 -15.88 -26.18 9.02
C PRO A 228 -16.28 -25.06 8.06
N LEU A 229 -17.46 -24.46 8.29
CA LEU A 229 -17.89 -23.28 7.55
C LEU A 229 -16.92 -22.13 7.85
N LEU A 230 -16.14 -21.73 6.84
CA LEU A 230 -15.16 -20.66 6.98
C LEU A 230 -15.83 -19.30 7.17
N ARG A 231 -15.25 -18.47 8.05
CA ARG A 231 -15.69 -17.08 8.19
C ARG A 231 -15.27 -16.27 6.95
N PRO A 232 -16.09 -15.31 6.46
CA PRO A 232 -15.70 -14.44 5.35
C PRO A 232 -14.38 -13.68 5.56
N ASP A 233 -14.06 -13.36 6.81
CA ASP A 233 -12.83 -12.65 7.22
C ASP A 233 -11.69 -13.58 7.65
N ALA A 234 -11.89 -14.90 7.63
CA ALA A 234 -10.83 -15.85 7.94
C ALA A 234 -9.70 -15.70 6.92
N PRO A 235 -8.42 -15.72 7.33
CA PRO A 235 -7.30 -15.71 6.40
C PRO A 235 -7.36 -16.91 5.43
N GLU A 236 -7.99 -18.01 5.86
CA GLU A 236 -8.28 -19.21 5.07
C GLU A 236 -9.38 -19.00 4.02
N ALA A 237 -10.27 -18.02 4.22
CA ALA A 237 -11.29 -17.61 3.24
C ALA A 237 -10.75 -16.61 2.21
N ARG A 238 -9.47 -16.20 2.30
CA ARG A 238 -8.82 -15.49 1.21
C ARG A 238 -8.82 -16.41 0.00
N LEU A 239 -9.59 -16.02 -1.00
CA LEU A 239 -9.75 -16.75 -2.25
C LEU A 239 -8.39 -16.93 -2.92
N TYR A 240 -7.79 -18.13 -2.78
CA TYR A 240 -6.64 -18.55 -3.58
C TYR A 240 -7.04 -18.89 -5.03
N PHE A 241 -8.34 -19.11 -5.27
CA PHE A 241 -8.89 -19.44 -6.58
C PHE A 241 -9.78 -18.30 -7.09
N HIS A 242 -9.30 -17.60 -8.11
CA HIS A 242 -10.15 -16.74 -8.93
C HIS A 242 -11.01 -17.63 -9.81
N ASN A 243 -12.24 -17.90 -9.38
CA ASN A 243 -13.20 -18.59 -10.24
C ASN A 243 -13.71 -17.60 -11.29
N ASN A 244 -13.04 -17.54 -12.43
CA ASN A 244 -13.64 -17.02 -13.64
C ASN A 244 -14.50 -18.16 -14.20
N ASN A 245 -15.71 -18.39 -13.66
CA ASN A 245 -16.60 -19.50 -14.05
C ASN A 245 -16.99 -19.53 -15.55
N GLY A 246 -16.35 -18.73 -16.41
CA GLY A 246 -16.69 -18.56 -17.82
C GLY A 246 -18.09 -17.97 -18.02
N ILE A 247 -18.77 -17.54 -16.94
CA ILE A 247 -20.08 -16.90 -17.00
C ILE A 247 -19.85 -15.45 -17.46
N SER A 248 -19.71 -15.29 -18.77
CA SER A 248 -19.82 -14.00 -19.41
C SER A 248 -21.27 -13.55 -19.31
N ARG A 249 -21.53 -12.50 -18.51
CA ARG A 249 -22.87 -11.94 -18.33
C ARG A 249 -23.42 -11.41 -19.65
N GLU A 250 -22.55 -10.90 -20.50
CA GLU A 250 -22.86 -10.32 -21.81
C GLU A 250 -21.83 -10.75 -22.87
N PRO A 251 -21.95 -11.98 -23.41
CA PRO A 251 -20.96 -12.56 -24.32
C PRO A 251 -20.72 -11.75 -25.60
N LYS A 252 -21.74 -11.01 -26.07
CA LYS A 252 -21.64 -10.19 -27.29
C LYS A 252 -20.78 -8.95 -27.10
N GLU A 253 -20.92 -8.27 -25.98
CA GLU A 253 -20.15 -7.05 -25.68
C GLU A 253 -18.70 -7.39 -25.40
N GLU A 254 -18.44 -8.46 -24.65
CA GLU A 254 -17.08 -8.96 -24.40
C GLU A 254 -16.38 -9.37 -25.70
N HIS A 255 -17.10 -10.05 -26.61
CA HIS A 255 -16.55 -10.42 -27.91
C HIS A 255 -16.23 -9.20 -28.76
N LYS A 256 -17.13 -8.21 -28.81
CA LYS A 256 -16.93 -6.97 -29.55
C LYS A 256 -15.76 -6.16 -28.98
N ALA A 257 -15.68 -6.00 -27.65
CA ALA A 257 -14.58 -5.30 -26.99
C ALA A 257 -13.23 -5.97 -27.29
N ARG A 258 -13.17 -7.31 -27.27
CA ARG A 258 -11.96 -8.07 -27.62
C ARG A 258 -11.57 -7.87 -29.09
N GLN A 259 -12.53 -7.81 -30.00
CA GLN A 259 -12.27 -7.51 -31.41
C GLN A 259 -11.77 -6.07 -31.60
N GLU A 260 -12.39 -5.09 -30.93
CA GLU A 260 -11.99 -3.68 -30.99
C GLU A 260 -10.61 -3.46 -30.40
N GLU A 261 -10.29 -4.06 -29.25
CA GLU A 261 -8.94 -4.04 -28.66
C GLU A 261 -7.92 -4.65 -29.63
N PHE A 262 -8.27 -5.80 -30.22
CA PHE A 262 -7.41 -6.46 -31.19
C PHE A 262 -7.16 -5.58 -32.41
N LEU A 263 -8.20 -4.96 -33.00
CA LEU A 263 -8.07 -4.05 -34.15
C LEU A 263 -7.33 -2.75 -33.81
N ASN A 264 -7.57 -2.18 -32.64
CA ASN A 264 -6.91 -0.94 -32.19
C ASN A 264 -5.42 -1.12 -31.92
N SER A 265 -4.99 -2.34 -31.58
CA SER A 265 -3.57 -2.63 -31.40
C SER A 265 -2.78 -2.63 -32.72
N TRP A 266 -3.42 -2.59 -33.91
CA TRP A 266 -2.73 -2.62 -35.20
C TRP A 266 -2.08 -1.28 -35.55
N THR A 267 -0.76 -1.30 -35.71
CA THR A 267 -0.02 -0.16 -36.26
C THR A 267 -0.21 -0.09 -37.79
N GLU A 268 -0.03 1.10 -38.35
CA GLU A 268 -0.17 1.29 -39.80
C GLU A 268 0.90 0.53 -40.60
N GLU A 269 2.09 0.38 -40.03
CA GLU A 269 3.18 -0.42 -40.60
C GLU A 269 2.82 -1.92 -40.67
N GLU A 270 2.23 -2.47 -39.60
CA GLU A 270 1.78 -3.87 -39.55
C GLU A 270 0.67 -4.14 -40.59
N LYS A 271 -0.23 -3.18 -40.80
CA LYS A 271 -1.29 -3.28 -41.82
C LYS A 271 -0.72 -3.32 -43.24
N GLN A 272 0.28 -2.48 -43.54
CA GLN A 272 0.93 -2.46 -44.84
C GLN A 272 1.65 -3.77 -45.15
N ILE A 273 2.40 -4.29 -44.16
CA ILE A 273 3.08 -5.60 -44.28
C ILE A 273 2.04 -6.71 -44.46
N PHE A 274 0.93 -6.67 -43.73
CA PHE A 274 -0.14 -7.65 -43.87
C PHE A 274 -0.73 -7.66 -45.28
N VAL A 275 -1.07 -6.50 -45.85
CA VAL A 275 -1.64 -6.40 -47.20
C VAL A 275 -0.64 -6.87 -48.26
N ASP A 276 0.61 -6.43 -48.19
CA ASP A 276 1.66 -6.85 -49.13
C ASP A 276 1.86 -8.37 -49.12
N ARG A 277 2.02 -8.94 -47.91
CA ARG A 277 2.22 -10.39 -47.74
C ARG A 277 0.98 -11.20 -48.06
N LEU A 278 -0.23 -10.65 -47.86
CA LEU A 278 -1.48 -11.31 -48.24
C LEU A 278 -1.61 -11.45 -49.75
N VAL A 279 -1.14 -10.47 -50.53
CA VAL A 279 -1.11 -10.57 -52.01
C VAL A 279 -0.15 -11.67 -52.46
N HIS A 280 1.00 -11.82 -51.78
CA HIS A 280 2.03 -12.79 -52.16
C HIS A 280 1.70 -14.23 -51.73
N TYR A 281 1.21 -14.42 -50.49
CA TYR A 281 0.98 -15.73 -49.89
C TYR A 281 -0.51 -16.17 -49.90
N GLY A 282 -1.42 -15.28 -50.30
CA GLY A 282 -2.86 -15.53 -50.28
C GLY A 282 -3.40 -15.78 -48.86
N LYS A 283 -4.41 -16.64 -48.74
CA LYS A 283 -5.07 -16.99 -47.46
C LYS A 283 -4.20 -17.86 -46.51
N ASN A 284 -2.90 -17.96 -46.76
CA ASN A 284 -1.98 -18.70 -45.90
C ASN A 284 -1.53 -17.82 -44.71
N PHE A 285 -2.41 -17.64 -43.73
CA PHE A 285 -2.15 -16.78 -42.56
C PHE A 285 -1.01 -17.26 -41.67
N ALA A 286 -0.61 -18.54 -41.75
CA ALA A 286 0.55 -19.05 -41.03
C ALA A 286 1.85 -18.47 -41.61
N ALA A 287 1.95 -18.41 -42.95
CA ALA A 287 3.09 -17.79 -43.63
C ALA A 287 3.11 -16.26 -43.40
N VAL A 288 1.95 -15.61 -43.44
CA VAL A 288 1.84 -14.15 -43.21
C VAL A 288 2.21 -13.79 -41.75
N SER A 289 1.85 -14.60 -40.76
CA SER A 289 2.19 -14.34 -39.35
C SER A 289 3.70 -14.37 -39.05
N LEU A 290 4.50 -15.05 -39.87
CA LEU A 290 5.96 -15.07 -39.68
C LEU A 290 6.59 -13.68 -39.89
N PHE A 291 5.95 -12.81 -40.68
CA PHE A 291 6.41 -11.45 -40.93
C PHE A 291 5.87 -10.44 -39.92
N LEU A 292 4.99 -10.86 -39.02
CA LEU A 292 4.35 -10.02 -38.01
C LEU A 292 4.62 -10.62 -36.62
N PRO A 293 5.75 -10.28 -35.96
CA PRO A 293 6.20 -10.96 -34.75
C PRO A 293 5.23 -10.85 -33.57
N ASN A 294 4.39 -9.81 -33.55
CA ASN A 294 3.39 -9.57 -32.51
C ASN A 294 2.01 -10.13 -32.87
N ARG A 295 1.85 -10.83 -34.00
CA ARG A 295 0.55 -11.30 -34.50
C ARG A 295 0.54 -12.81 -34.70
N ALA A 296 -0.33 -13.49 -33.94
CA ALA A 296 -0.61 -14.90 -34.17
C ALA A 296 -1.45 -15.11 -35.44
N SER A 297 -1.25 -16.24 -36.12
CA SER A 297 -2.01 -16.64 -37.33
C SER A 297 -3.53 -16.67 -37.13
N LEU A 298 -3.99 -17.00 -35.91
CA LEU A 298 -5.39 -16.94 -35.52
C LEU A 298 -5.92 -15.50 -35.43
N GLY A 299 -5.10 -14.56 -34.95
CA GLY A 299 -5.43 -13.14 -34.93
C GLY A 299 -5.57 -12.57 -36.34
N LEU A 300 -4.73 -12.98 -37.28
CA LEU A 300 -4.81 -12.54 -38.68
C LEU A 300 -6.09 -12.99 -39.41
N ARG A 301 -6.76 -14.04 -38.91
CA ARG A 301 -8.07 -14.45 -39.43
C ARG A 301 -9.18 -13.51 -38.96
N LEU A 302 -9.05 -12.93 -37.77
CA LEU A 302 -10.00 -11.95 -37.24
C LEU A 302 -9.92 -10.60 -37.96
N THR A 303 -8.79 -10.27 -38.59
CA THR A 303 -8.67 -9.06 -39.43
C THR A 303 -9.14 -9.25 -40.86
N TRP A 304 -9.23 -10.49 -41.35
CA TRP A 304 -9.72 -10.80 -42.68
C TRP A 304 -11.26 -10.99 -42.72
N ALA A 305 -11.83 -11.50 -41.64
CA ALA A 305 -13.27 -11.77 -41.50
C ALA A 305 -14.07 -10.49 -41.23
#